data_AF-X0T7N9-F1
#
_entry.id   AF-X0T7N9-F1
#
_cell.length_a   1.000
_cell.length_b   1.000
_cell.length_c   1.000
_cell.angle_alpha   90.00
_cell.angle_beta   90.00
_cell.angle_gamma   90.00
#
_symmetry.space_group_name_H-M   'P 1'
#
loop_
_entity.id
_entity.type
_entity.pdbx_description
1 polymer ?
#
loop_
_entity_poly.entity_id
_entity_poly.type
_entity_poly.pdbx_seq_one_letter_code
_entity_poly.pdbx_strand_id
1 'polypeptide(L)'
;MFIPLENVLNVCHELIGAVVDASRLKYIINLGLLPVHRFEEQNMILKNDFASLIDSLSVPEGKDANRPRYERLFEQDSIKINPYTIIDLVHEESARVPTFFSALRNLISSHKLLANKASKAEFNMTYFNDSRLTTLSDKVAEFAKVQLAREKEVDISAISQIARSAHYMGSKRSLCGFLVEAISSVLPESGVVVDLMCGSGVASGAFSKIWKTYSSDAQQFCRTLAVVHGGGFNRTAAQDLLSRVLPIAKQHFNSLKKHMNDALEIEDNLFCRDTDESLLDEYRNFLRSFPTLPNETSTNLWDPQTE
;
A
#
# COMPACT_ATOMS: atom_id res chain seq x y z
N MET A 1 20.42 21.14 -1.83
CA MET A 1 20.93 21.70 -3.11
C MET A 1 20.47 20.78 -4.22
N PHE A 2 19.86 21.34 -5.27
CA PHE A 2 19.36 20.58 -6.42
C PHE A 2 20.31 20.71 -7.61
N ILE A 3 20.38 19.68 -8.44
CA ILE A 3 21.19 19.61 -9.66
C ILE A 3 20.24 19.45 -10.85
N PRO A 4 20.30 20.32 -11.87
CA PRO A 4 19.57 20.11 -13.12
C PRO A 4 19.98 18.78 -13.76
N LEU A 5 19.02 18.00 -14.26
CA LEU A 5 19.26 16.67 -14.82
C LEU A 5 20.33 16.67 -15.93
N GLU A 6 20.33 17.72 -16.76
CA GLU A 6 21.32 17.98 -17.82
C GLU A 6 22.76 18.14 -17.29
N ASN A 7 22.94 18.59 -16.05
CA ASN A 7 24.23 18.81 -15.43
C ASN A 7 24.70 17.61 -14.59
N VAL A 8 23.86 16.60 -14.37
CA VAL A 8 24.19 15.45 -13.50
C VAL A 8 25.42 14.70 -14.01
N LEU A 9 25.53 14.47 -15.32
CA LEU A 9 26.67 13.76 -15.91
C LEU A 9 28.00 14.50 -15.71
N ASN A 10 27.97 15.83 -15.80
CA ASN A 10 29.16 16.66 -15.53
C ASN A 10 29.55 16.57 -14.05
N VAL A 11 28.56 16.62 -13.15
CA VAL A 11 28.78 16.44 -11.71
C VAL A 11 29.30 15.03 -11.38
N CYS A 12 28.87 13.98 -12.09
CA CYS A 12 29.42 12.63 -11.95
C CYS A 12 30.93 12.61 -12.23
N HIS A 13 31.31 13.23 -13.36
CA HIS A 13 32.70 13.26 -13.81
C HIS A 13 33.58 14.00 -12.80
N GLU A 14 33.10 15.12 -12.25
CA GLU A 14 33.83 15.89 -11.23
C GLU A 14 33.97 15.16 -9.89
N LEU A 15 32.95 14.40 -9.46
CA LEU A 15 32.94 13.78 -8.13
C LEU A 15 33.64 12.41 -8.06
N ILE A 16 33.57 11.61 -9.13
CA ILE A 16 33.96 10.19 -9.11
C ILE A 16 35.10 9.91 -10.10
N GLY A 17 35.39 10.85 -11.01
CA GLY A 17 36.33 10.63 -12.12
C GLY A 17 35.87 9.57 -13.12
N ALA A 18 34.59 9.18 -13.07
CA ALA A 18 34.00 8.13 -13.90
C ALA A 18 33.00 8.72 -14.91
N VAL A 19 33.08 8.27 -16.16
CA VAL A 19 32.10 8.61 -17.20
C VAL A 19 30.85 7.77 -16.96
N VAL A 20 29.78 8.42 -16.48
CA VAL A 20 28.46 7.78 -16.36
C VAL A 20 27.73 7.91 -17.70
N ASP A 21 27.31 6.78 -18.27
CA ASP A 21 26.50 6.76 -19.49
C ASP A 21 25.09 7.31 -19.23
N ALA A 22 24.64 8.23 -20.10
CA ALA A 22 23.31 8.84 -20.04
C ALA A 22 22.18 7.80 -20.06
N SER A 23 22.37 6.70 -20.79
CA SER A 23 21.40 5.60 -20.88
C SER A 23 21.20 4.92 -19.53
N ARG A 24 22.26 4.83 -18.72
CA ARG A 24 22.23 4.24 -17.38
C ARG A 24 21.62 5.16 -16.35
N LEU A 25 21.92 6.46 -16.42
CA LEU A 25 21.24 7.45 -15.57
C LEU A 25 19.73 7.41 -15.82
N LYS A 26 19.32 7.34 -17.09
CA LYS A 26 17.92 7.16 -17.47
C LYS A 26 17.33 5.87 -16.91
N TYR A 27 18.08 4.77 -16.91
CA TYR A 27 17.65 3.51 -16.32
C TYR A 27 17.42 3.59 -14.80
N ILE A 28 18.34 4.18 -14.04
CA ILE A 28 18.20 4.38 -12.59
C ILE A 28 16.99 5.26 -12.25
N ILE A 29 16.78 6.31 -13.04
CA ILE A 29 15.61 7.20 -12.93
C ILE A 29 14.33 6.43 -13.26
N ASN A 30 14.33 5.64 -14.33
CA ASN A 30 13.18 4.82 -14.72
C ASN A 30 12.83 3.75 -13.69
N LEU A 31 13.86 3.18 -13.03
CA LEU A 31 13.74 2.32 -11.87
C LEU A 31 13.33 3.07 -10.59
N GLY A 32 13.20 4.40 -10.59
CA GLY A 32 12.77 5.16 -9.42
C GLY A 32 13.77 5.15 -8.24
N LEU A 33 15.01 4.70 -8.46
CA LEU A 33 16.07 4.68 -7.44
C LEU A 33 16.67 6.07 -7.20
N LEU A 34 16.63 6.92 -8.23
CA LEU A 34 17.01 8.33 -8.15
C LEU A 34 15.77 9.20 -8.41
N PRO A 35 15.19 9.83 -7.36
CA PRO A 35 14.03 10.68 -7.51
C PRO A 35 14.34 11.91 -8.36
N VAL A 36 13.45 12.21 -9.30
CA VAL A 36 13.48 13.44 -10.10
C VAL A 36 12.33 14.34 -9.66
N HIS A 37 12.67 15.57 -9.31
CA HIS A 37 11.74 16.61 -8.89
C HIS A 37 11.54 17.59 -10.04
N ARG A 38 10.30 17.99 -10.30
CA ARG A 38 10.02 19.04 -11.28
C ARG A 38 9.89 20.38 -10.57
N PHE A 39 10.72 21.35 -10.94
CA PHE A 39 10.70 22.71 -10.42
C PHE A 39 10.75 23.69 -11.59
N GLU A 40 9.75 24.56 -11.74
CA GLU A 40 9.69 25.57 -12.81
C GLU A 40 10.00 24.99 -14.20
N GLU A 41 9.35 23.87 -14.52
CA GLU A 41 9.54 23.09 -15.77
C GLU A 41 10.88 22.38 -15.95
N GLN A 42 11.84 22.56 -15.05
CA GLN A 42 13.11 21.84 -15.06
C GLN A 42 13.06 20.56 -14.22
N ASN A 43 13.74 19.51 -14.71
CA ASN A 43 13.94 18.27 -13.97
C ASN A 43 15.20 18.40 -13.11
N MET A 44 15.03 18.26 -11.81
CA MET A 44 16.04 18.48 -10.79
C MET A 44 16.22 17.24 -9.92
N ILE A 45 17.46 16.95 -9.54
CA ILE A 45 17.81 15.85 -8.63
C ILE A 45 18.41 16.42 -7.36
N LEU A 46 18.07 15.85 -6.20
CA LEU A 46 18.70 16.24 -4.96
C LEU A 46 20.17 15.79 -4.95
N LYS A 47 21.11 16.73 -4.75
CA LYS A 47 22.55 16.43 -4.71
C LYS A 47 22.90 15.33 -3.71
N ASN A 48 22.22 15.30 -2.56
CA ASN A 48 22.47 14.30 -1.52
C ASN A 48 21.97 12.90 -1.90
N ASP A 49 20.80 12.79 -2.55
CA ASP A 49 20.28 11.49 -3.03
C ASP A 49 21.22 10.93 -4.09
N PHE A 50 21.68 11.79 -5.00
CA PHE A 50 22.65 11.43 -6.02
C PHE A 50 23.98 10.98 -5.40
N ALA A 51 24.56 11.77 -4.50
CA ALA A 51 25.82 11.43 -3.82
C ALA A 51 25.70 10.15 -3.00
N SER A 52 24.60 9.95 -2.27
CA SER A 52 24.38 8.74 -1.46
C SER A 52 24.26 7.48 -2.32
N LEU A 53 23.58 7.58 -3.47
CA LEU A 53 23.45 6.46 -4.40
C LEU A 53 24.80 6.11 -5.01
N ILE A 54 25.53 7.11 -5.49
CA ILE A 54 26.86 6.94 -6.07
C ILE A 54 27.85 6.37 -5.05
N ASP A 55 27.95 6.97 -3.87
CA ASP A 55 28.85 6.52 -2.80
C ASP A 55 28.54 5.07 -2.38
N SER A 56 27.29 4.66 -2.51
CA SER A 56 26.87 3.30 -2.21
C SER A 56 27.13 2.28 -3.32
N LEU A 57 27.37 2.77 -4.53
CA LEU A 57 27.69 1.96 -5.69
C LEU A 57 29.20 1.98 -6.02
N SER A 58 29.94 2.95 -5.46
CA SER A 58 31.37 3.19 -5.67
C SER A 58 32.19 2.56 -4.54
N VAL A 59 32.25 1.23 -4.46
CA VAL A 59 33.22 0.56 -3.57
C VAL A 59 34.58 0.51 -4.28
N PRO A 60 35.69 0.93 -3.64
CA PRO A 60 37.00 1.03 -4.27
C PRO A 60 37.61 -0.33 -4.62
N GLU A 61 38.30 -0.36 -5.75
CA GLU A 61 39.22 -1.41 -6.16
C GLU A 61 40.19 -1.80 -5.03
N GLY A 62 40.17 -3.08 -4.64
CA GLY A 62 41.37 -3.71 -4.11
C GLY A 62 42.47 -3.66 -5.17
N LYS A 63 43.71 -3.41 -4.75
CA LYS A 63 44.92 -3.27 -5.58
C LYS A 63 45.35 -4.54 -6.33
N ASP A 64 44.45 -5.21 -7.05
CA ASP A 64 44.77 -6.27 -7.99
C ASP A 64 44.44 -5.80 -9.41
N ALA A 65 45.46 -5.20 -10.03
CA ALA A 65 45.45 -4.57 -11.34
C ALA A 65 45.30 -5.55 -12.53
N ASN A 66 44.50 -6.61 -12.39
CA ASN A 66 44.31 -7.59 -13.47
C ASN A 66 42.88 -8.13 -13.64
N ARG A 67 41.86 -7.37 -13.21
CA ARG A 67 40.48 -7.62 -13.64
C ARG A 67 39.85 -6.34 -14.19
N PRO A 68 39.65 -6.21 -15.52
CA PRO A 68 38.84 -5.13 -16.04
C PRO A 68 37.39 -5.46 -15.71
N ARG A 69 36.70 -4.65 -14.89
CA ARG A 69 35.22 -4.55 -14.85
C ARG A 69 34.74 -3.55 -13.78
N TYR A 70 35.02 -2.27 -13.99
CA TYR A 70 34.24 -1.17 -13.37
C TYR A 70 33.42 -0.37 -14.38
N GLU A 71 33.39 -0.82 -15.63
CA GLU A 71 32.56 -0.18 -16.67
C GLU A 71 31.07 -0.54 -16.60
N ARG A 72 30.58 -1.34 -15.65
CA ARG A 72 29.19 -1.85 -15.67
C ARG A 72 28.55 -1.86 -14.27
N LEU A 73 28.02 -0.71 -13.87
CA LEU A 73 27.18 -0.56 -12.67
C LEU A 73 25.79 -1.19 -12.83
N PHE A 74 25.30 -1.23 -14.07
CA PHE A 74 24.05 -1.84 -14.49
C PHE A 74 24.30 -2.53 -15.83
N GLU A 75 24.13 -3.86 -15.90
CA GLU A 75 23.80 -4.52 -17.18
C GLU A 75 22.27 -4.45 -17.31
N GLN A 76 21.71 -4.55 -18.53
CA GLN A 76 20.27 -4.30 -18.78
C GLN A 76 19.33 -5.09 -17.83
N ASP A 77 19.82 -6.17 -17.21
CA ASP A 77 19.08 -7.05 -16.31
C ASP A 77 19.76 -7.25 -14.93
N SER A 78 20.72 -6.42 -14.50
CA SER A 78 21.32 -6.57 -13.16
C SER A 78 21.79 -5.27 -12.49
N ILE A 79 21.71 -5.24 -11.16
CA ILE A 79 22.14 -4.15 -10.28
C ILE A 79 23.27 -4.66 -9.39
N LYS A 80 24.47 -4.12 -9.58
CA LYS A 80 25.63 -4.46 -8.74
C LYS A 80 25.75 -3.46 -7.59
N ILE A 81 25.54 -3.92 -6.36
CA ILE A 81 25.62 -3.09 -5.15
C ILE A 81 27.07 -2.96 -4.67
N ASN A 82 27.81 -4.07 -4.68
CA ASN A 82 29.24 -4.12 -4.32
C ASN A 82 29.90 -5.32 -5.02
N PRO A 83 31.24 -5.52 -4.90
CA PRO A 83 31.93 -6.64 -5.56
C PRO A 83 31.40 -8.04 -5.23
N TYR A 84 30.63 -8.17 -4.15
CA TYR A 84 30.15 -9.43 -3.61
C TYR A 84 28.63 -9.52 -3.57
N THR A 85 27.88 -8.55 -4.12
CA THR A 85 26.42 -8.49 -4.04
C THR A 85 25.83 -7.96 -5.35
N ILE A 86 24.99 -8.78 -5.98
CA ILE A 86 24.33 -8.50 -7.27
C ILE A 86 22.87 -8.86 -7.16
N ILE A 87 22.00 -8.05 -7.76
CA ILE A 87 20.58 -8.35 -7.96
C ILE A 87 20.32 -8.48 -9.44
N ASP A 88 19.92 -9.67 -9.88
CA ASP A 88 19.46 -9.90 -11.25
C ASP A 88 17.95 -9.61 -11.32
N LEU A 89 17.54 -8.80 -12.28
CA LEU A 89 16.17 -8.38 -12.50
C LEU A 89 15.51 -9.30 -13.53
N VAL A 90 14.23 -9.60 -13.33
CA VAL A 90 13.41 -10.31 -14.32
C VAL A 90 12.63 -9.23 -15.10
N HIS A 91 12.82 -9.17 -16.43
CA HIS A 91 12.21 -8.29 -17.46
C HIS A 91 11.22 -7.17 -17.04
N GLU A 92 11.35 -6.02 -17.71
CA GLU A 92 10.81 -4.68 -17.42
C GLU A 92 9.30 -4.49 -17.09
N GLU A 93 8.42 -5.48 -17.24
CA GLU A 93 6.96 -5.24 -17.28
C GLU A 93 6.10 -5.95 -16.22
N SER A 94 6.64 -6.84 -15.37
CA SER A 94 5.85 -7.52 -14.34
C SER A 94 5.64 -6.62 -13.11
N ALA A 95 4.81 -5.59 -13.28
CA ALA A 95 4.29 -4.68 -12.26
C ALA A 95 5.37 -4.20 -11.26
N ARG A 96 5.91 -2.99 -11.47
CA ARG A 96 6.76 -2.25 -10.53
C ARG A 96 6.19 -2.31 -9.10
N VAL A 97 6.56 -3.32 -8.30
CA VAL A 97 6.02 -3.49 -6.95
C VAL A 97 6.66 -2.40 -6.12
N PRO A 98 5.87 -1.48 -5.55
CA PRO A 98 6.43 -0.33 -4.86
C PRO A 98 7.46 -0.74 -3.79
N THR A 99 7.20 -1.84 -3.07
CA THR A 99 8.08 -2.38 -2.02
C THR A 99 9.51 -2.68 -2.51
N PHE A 100 9.67 -3.14 -3.76
CA PHE A 100 11.00 -3.45 -4.31
C PHE A 100 11.92 -2.23 -4.26
N PHE A 101 11.41 -1.04 -4.58
CA PHE A 101 12.24 0.18 -4.64
C PHE A 101 12.74 0.62 -3.27
N SER A 102 11.87 0.63 -2.26
CA SER A 102 12.25 0.93 -0.89
C SER A 102 13.21 -0.13 -0.35
N ALA A 103 12.96 -1.42 -0.63
CA ALA A 103 13.80 -2.51 -0.16
C ALA A 103 15.20 -2.44 -0.78
N LEU A 104 15.28 -2.19 -2.09
CA LEU A 104 16.53 -2.02 -2.80
C LEU A 104 17.30 -0.79 -2.30
N ARG A 105 16.63 0.35 -2.08
CA ARG A 105 17.27 1.55 -1.51
C ARG A 105 17.82 1.29 -0.10
N ASN A 106 17.11 0.53 0.72
CA ASN A 106 17.58 0.16 2.06
C ASN A 106 18.80 -0.76 2.01
N LEU A 107 18.80 -1.72 1.08
CA LEU A 107 19.93 -2.62 0.87
C LEU A 107 21.16 -1.85 0.36
N ILE A 108 20.97 -0.95 -0.61
CA ILE A 108 22.02 -0.07 -1.14
C ILE A 108 22.55 0.83 -0.03
N SER A 109 21.71 1.51 0.75
CA SER A 109 22.20 2.39 1.83
C SER A 109 22.90 1.63 2.96
N SER A 110 22.48 0.39 3.25
CA SER A 110 23.04 -0.42 4.34
C SER A 110 24.28 -1.22 3.95
N HIS A 111 24.66 -1.29 2.67
CA HIS A 111 25.72 -2.19 2.18
C HIS A 111 27.08 -2.02 2.89
N LYS A 112 27.48 -0.80 3.28
CA LYS A 112 28.75 -0.57 4.02
C LYS A 112 28.70 -1.14 5.44
N LEU A 113 27.55 -1.03 6.09
CA LEU A 113 27.34 -1.56 7.45
C LEU A 113 27.21 -3.09 7.43
N LEU A 114 26.70 -3.63 6.32
CA LEU A 114 26.52 -5.06 6.07
C LEU A 114 27.77 -5.70 5.42
N ALA A 115 28.84 -4.93 5.21
CA ALA A 115 30.10 -5.44 4.65
C ALA A 115 30.84 -6.29 5.69
N ASN A 116 30.71 -7.61 5.56
CA ASN A 116 31.58 -8.58 6.21
C ASN A 116 32.68 -9.05 5.24
N LYS A 117 33.75 -9.65 5.78
CA LYS A 117 34.68 -10.42 4.94
C LYS A 117 33.86 -11.47 4.17
N ALA A 118 34.06 -11.53 2.85
CA ALA A 118 33.35 -12.46 1.98
C ALA A 118 33.31 -13.86 2.60
N SER A 119 32.11 -14.38 2.82
CA SER A 119 31.92 -15.77 3.17
C SER A 119 32.42 -16.65 2.02
N LYS A 120 32.88 -17.86 2.34
CA LYS A 120 33.17 -18.87 1.32
C LYS A 120 31.90 -19.40 0.65
N ALA A 121 30.74 -19.23 1.28
CA ALA A 121 29.46 -19.66 0.76
C ALA A 121 28.78 -18.53 -0.02
N GLU A 122 28.33 -18.85 -1.23
CA GLU A 122 27.49 -17.99 -2.05
C GLU A 122 26.02 -18.18 -1.64
N PHE A 123 25.36 -17.09 -1.30
CA PHE A 123 23.93 -17.08 -1.05
C PHE A 123 23.20 -16.63 -2.30
N ASN A 124 22.32 -17.49 -2.81
CA ASN A 124 21.45 -17.20 -3.93
C ASN A 124 20.00 -17.35 -3.49
N MET A 125 19.20 -16.30 -3.63
CA MET A 125 17.80 -16.32 -3.21
C MET A 125 16.89 -15.50 -4.12
N THR A 126 15.65 -15.96 -4.26
CA THR A 126 14.57 -15.15 -4.82
C THR A 126 14.29 -13.98 -3.89
N TYR A 127 14.20 -12.81 -4.48
CA TYR A 127 13.92 -11.54 -3.84
C TYR A 127 12.60 -10.98 -4.39
N PHE A 128 12.29 -9.71 -4.16
CA PHE A 128 11.03 -9.12 -4.64
C PHE A 128 10.91 -9.21 -6.17
N ASN A 129 9.69 -9.40 -6.69
CA ASN A 129 9.39 -9.48 -8.13
C ASN A 129 10.18 -10.56 -8.88
N ASP A 130 10.40 -11.71 -8.23
CA ASP A 130 11.19 -12.82 -8.78
C ASP A 130 12.63 -12.44 -9.16
N SER A 131 13.09 -11.24 -8.76
CA SER A 131 14.49 -10.87 -8.88
C SER A 131 15.37 -11.81 -8.06
N ARG A 132 16.63 -11.96 -8.46
CA ARG A 132 17.56 -12.88 -7.81
C ARG A 132 18.65 -12.11 -7.10
N LEU A 133 18.70 -12.19 -5.78
CA LEU A 133 19.79 -11.66 -4.98
C LEU A 133 20.89 -12.72 -4.86
N THR A 134 22.09 -12.37 -5.31
CA THR A 134 23.30 -13.16 -5.14
C THR A 134 24.28 -12.39 -4.27
N THR A 135 24.72 -12.98 -3.15
CA THR A 135 25.68 -12.32 -2.25
C THR A 135 26.66 -13.29 -1.58
N LEU A 136 27.88 -12.84 -1.30
CA LEU A 136 28.83 -13.54 -0.43
C LEU A 136 28.80 -13.03 1.02
N SER A 137 27.92 -12.08 1.37
CA SER A 137 27.78 -11.58 2.73
C SER A 137 26.58 -12.23 3.43
N ASP A 138 26.86 -12.89 4.55
CA ASP A 138 25.84 -13.46 5.45
C ASP A 138 24.88 -12.38 5.98
N LYS A 139 25.41 -11.22 6.37
CA LYS A 139 24.63 -10.07 6.82
C LYS A 139 23.69 -9.52 5.74
N VAL A 140 24.14 -9.47 4.48
CA VAL A 140 23.30 -9.02 3.37
C VAL A 140 22.17 -10.02 3.13
N ALA A 141 22.46 -11.32 3.17
CA ALA A 141 21.44 -12.37 3.03
C ALA A 141 20.43 -12.35 4.18
N GLU A 142 20.88 -12.16 5.43
CA GLU A 142 20.00 -12.02 6.60
C GLU A 142 19.12 -10.78 6.49
N PHE A 143 19.70 -9.63 6.13
CA PHE A 143 18.96 -8.39 5.93
C PHE A 143 17.87 -8.54 4.86
N ALA A 144 18.19 -9.15 3.72
CA ALA A 144 17.22 -9.42 2.66
C ALA A 144 16.09 -10.36 3.11
N LYS A 145 16.39 -11.37 3.94
CA LYS A 145 15.37 -12.25 4.54
C LYS A 145 14.42 -11.48 5.45
N VAL A 146 14.94 -10.54 6.26
CA VAL A 146 14.10 -9.70 7.12
C VAL A 146 13.17 -8.82 6.27
N GLN A 147 13.66 -8.23 5.17
CA GLN A 147 12.83 -7.46 4.25
C GLN A 147 11.70 -8.29 3.65
N LEU A 148 11.99 -9.53 3.21
CA LEU A 148 10.98 -10.44 2.68
C LEU A 148 9.99 -10.93 3.75
N ALA A 149 10.43 -11.09 5.00
CA ALA A 149 9.54 -11.44 6.11
C ALA A 149 8.54 -10.31 6.38
N ARG A 150 9.01 -9.06 6.42
CA ARG A 150 8.13 -7.88 6.57
C ARG A 150 7.09 -7.80 5.47
N GLU A 151 7.46 -8.04 4.21
CA GLU A 151 6.48 -8.00 3.11
C GLU A 151 5.38 -9.05 3.28
N LYS A 152 5.74 -10.27 3.72
CA LYS A 152 4.75 -11.32 4.00
C LYS A 152 3.83 -10.97 5.17
N GLU A 153 4.37 -10.32 6.20
CA GLU A 153 3.56 -9.84 7.31
C GLU A 153 2.62 -8.74 6.85
N VAL A 154 3.11 -7.77 6.08
CA VAL A 154 2.32 -6.65 5.56
C VAL A 154 1.24 -7.14 4.62
N ASP A 155 1.51 -8.14 3.77
CA ASP A 155 0.56 -8.70 2.83
C ASP A 155 -0.76 -9.01 3.55
N ILE A 156 -1.79 -8.21 3.21
CA ILE A 156 -3.08 -8.19 3.89
C ILE A 156 -3.94 -9.31 3.31
N SER A 157 -3.37 -10.51 3.27
CA SER A 157 -4.04 -11.69 2.75
C SER A 157 -5.30 -11.96 3.59
N ALA A 158 -6.43 -11.97 2.86
CA ALA A 158 -7.75 -12.48 3.22
C ALA A 158 -8.61 -11.80 4.31
N ILE A 159 -8.09 -11.14 5.35
CA ILE A 159 -8.96 -10.64 6.46
C ILE A 159 -9.86 -9.46 6.03
N SER A 160 -9.58 -8.80 4.90
CA SER A 160 -10.21 -7.53 4.49
C SER A 160 -11.39 -7.63 3.51
N GLN A 161 -12.08 -8.78 3.37
CA GLN A 161 -13.29 -8.80 2.52
C GLN A 161 -14.37 -7.83 3.00
N ILE A 162 -14.49 -7.61 4.32
CA ILE A 162 -15.41 -6.60 4.90
C ILE A 162 -14.92 -5.17 4.62
N ALA A 163 -13.60 -4.94 4.55
CA ALA A 163 -13.01 -3.63 4.27
C ALA A 163 -12.77 -3.35 2.78
N ARG A 164 -13.20 -4.24 1.88
CA ARG A 164 -13.29 -3.96 0.44
C ARG A 164 -14.48 -3.07 0.09
N SER A 165 -15.54 -3.04 0.92
CA SER A 165 -16.69 -2.16 0.72
C SER A 165 -16.34 -0.68 0.95
N ALA A 166 -15.35 -0.42 1.80
CA ALA A 166 -14.74 0.89 1.94
C ALA A 166 -13.69 1.09 0.83
N HIS A 167 -14.14 1.29 -0.41
CA HIS A 167 -13.40 2.09 -1.41
C HIS A 167 -13.34 3.56 -0.93
N TYR A 168 -12.89 3.75 0.30
CA TYR A 168 -12.79 5.04 0.96
C TYR A 168 -11.58 5.77 0.38
N MET A 169 -11.77 7.05 0.10
CA MET A 169 -10.89 7.91 -0.70
C MET A 169 -9.40 7.69 -0.39
N GLY A 170 -8.59 7.47 -1.45
CA GLY A 170 -7.13 7.49 -1.33
C GLY A 170 -6.48 6.31 -0.60
N SER A 171 -7.10 5.12 -0.64
CA SER A 171 -6.53 3.91 -0.02
C SER A 171 -5.08 3.64 -0.47
N LYS A 172 -4.14 3.67 0.48
CA LYS A 172 -2.69 3.46 0.25
C LYS A 172 -2.29 1.98 0.22
N ARG A 173 -3.23 1.07 -0.10
CA ARG A 173 -3.02 -0.38 0.00
C ARG A 173 -1.84 -0.88 -0.81
N SER A 174 -1.77 -0.49 -2.09
CA SER A 174 -0.66 -0.88 -2.98
C SER A 174 0.70 -0.33 -2.55
N LEU A 175 0.71 0.67 -1.67
CA LEU A 175 1.92 1.31 -1.16
C LEU A 175 2.31 0.82 0.24
N CYS A 176 1.54 -0.07 0.87
CA CYS A 176 1.80 -0.45 2.26
C CYS A 176 3.17 -1.10 2.46
N GLY A 177 3.55 -2.05 1.60
CA GLY A 177 4.88 -2.66 1.65
C GLY A 177 5.99 -1.61 1.43
N PHE A 178 5.81 -0.71 0.45
CA PHE A 178 6.72 0.43 0.25
C PHE A 178 6.87 1.32 1.48
N LEU A 179 5.76 1.74 2.09
CA LEU A 179 5.77 2.64 3.25
C LEU A 179 6.42 1.97 4.45
N VAL A 180 6.08 0.72 4.72
CA VAL A 180 6.68 -0.07 5.79
C VAL A 180 8.18 -0.17 5.58
N GLU A 181 8.62 -0.57 4.40
CA GLU A 181 10.03 -0.75 4.13
C GLU A 181 10.78 0.59 4.17
N ALA A 182 10.20 1.66 3.63
CA ALA A 182 10.77 3.01 3.75
C ALA A 182 10.93 3.46 5.20
N ILE A 183 9.93 3.23 6.07
CA ILE A 183 9.99 3.58 7.50
C ILE A 183 11.05 2.73 8.22
N SER A 184 11.18 1.44 7.88
CA SER A 184 12.15 0.54 8.51
C SER A 184 13.62 0.96 8.31
N SER A 185 13.89 1.82 7.33
CA SER A 185 15.24 2.37 7.09
C SER A 185 15.69 3.37 8.16
N VAL A 186 14.73 3.99 8.86
CA VAL A 186 14.98 5.06 9.85
C VAL A 186 14.41 4.77 11.23
N LEU A 187 13.46 3.83 11.34
CA LEU A 187 12.77 3.51 12.58
C LEU A 187 13.12 2.08 13.03
N PRO A 188 13.65 1.90 14.26
CA PRO A 188 13.89 0.58 14.81
C PRO A 188 12.57 -0.15 15.13
N GLU A 189 12.63 -1.46 15.39
CA GLU A 189 11.44 -2.27 15.73
C GLU A 189 10.72 -1.81 17.01
N SER A 190 11.46 -1.25 17.97
CA SER A 190 10.89 -0.64 19.19
C SER A 190 10.24 0.73 18.96
N GLY A 191 10.26 1.21 17.71
CA GLY A 191 9.71 2.48 17.31
C GLY A 191 8.20 2.56 17.39
N VAL A 192 7.69 3.78 17.28
CA VAL A 192 6.27 4.10 17.30
C VAL A 192 5.91 4.86 16.03
N VAL A 193 4.86 4.44 15.35
CA VAL A 193 4.31 5.12 14.18
C VAL A 193 3.05 5.89 14.57
N VAL A 194 2.95 7.14 14.14
CA VAL A 194 1.76 7.98 14.33
C VAL A 194 1.18 8.31 12.96
N ASP A 195 0.03 7.73 12.63
CA ASP A 195 -0.70 8.00 11.40
C ASP A 195 -1.74 9.10 11.66
N LEU A 196 -1.38 10.35 11.34
CA LEU A 196 -2.18 11.53 11.64
C LEU A 196 -3.46 11.68 10.80
N MET A 197 -3.52 10.99 9.65
CA MET A 197 -4.63 11.01 8.71
C MET A 197 -4.88 9.59 8.20
N CYS A 198 -5.35 8.75 9.12
CA CYS A 198 -5.42 7.31 8.88
C CYS A 198 -6.43 6.94 7.78
N GLY A 199 -7.44 7.78 7.51
CA GLY A 199 -8.39 7.58 6.41
C GLY A 199 -9.02 6.18 6.44
N SER A 200 -8.79 5.39 5.39
CA SER A 200 -9.26 4.00 5.31
C SER A 200 -8.65 3.06 6.36
N GLY A 201 -7.65 3.48 7.12
CA GLY A 201 -7.00 2.69 8.16
C GLY A 201 -6.04 1.62 7.64
N VAL A 202 -5.88 1.49 6.33
CA VAL A 202 -5.08 0.42 5.71
C VAL A 202 -3.59 0.58 6.00
N ALA A 203 -3.05 1.79 5.93
CA ALA A 203 -1.64 2.06 6.26
C ALA A 203 -1.37 1.82 7.75
N SER A 204 -2.23 2.37 8.62
CA SER A 204 -2.23 2.09 10.07
C SER A 204 -2.24 0.60 10.38
N GLY A 205 -3.07 -0.19 9.71
CA GLY A 205 -3.13 -1.64 9.88
C GLY A 205 -1.89 -2.38 9.39
N ALA A 206 -1.21 -1.87 8.34
CA ALA A 206 0.08 -2.40 7.92
C ALA A 206 1.17 -2.08 8.95
N PHE A 207 1.20 -0.84 9.45
CA PHE A 207 2.19 -0.40 10.45
C PHE A 207 2.04 -1.16 11.77
N SER A 208 0.80 -1.43 12.21
CA SER A 208 0.52 -2.10 13.48
C SER A 208 1.00 -3.55 13.54
N LYS A 209 1.32 -4.17 12.40
CA LYS A 209 1.90 -5.51 12.35
C LYS A 209 3.36 -5.54 12.79
N ILE A 210 4.06 -4.41 12.65
CA ILE A 210 5.51 -4.31 12.88
C ILE A 210 5.81 -3.38 14.07
N TRP A 211 5.12 -2.25 14.15
CA TRP A 211 5.34 -1.23 15.18
C TRP A 211 4.09 -0.95 16.00
N LYS A 212 4.30 -0.45 17.21
CA LYS A 212 3.22 0.20 17.95
C LYS A 212 2.72 1.39 17.14
N THR A 213 1.44 1.39 16.78
CA THR A 213 0.85 2.39 15.89
C THR A 213 -0.29 3.13 16.58
N TYR A 214 -0.25 4.46 16.53
CA TYR A 214 -1.37 5.33 16.92
C TYR A 214 -1.98 5.97 15.69
N SER A 215 -3.29 5.84 15.55
CA SER A 215 -4.03 6.34 14.38
C SER A 215 -4.95 7.47 14.79
N SER A 216 -4.85 8.58 14.08
CA SER A 216 -5.69 9.77 14.24
C SER A 216 -6.28 10.17 12.90
N ASP A 217 -7.45 10.79 12.96
CA ASP A 217 -8.15 11.38 11.82
C ASP A 217 -9.19 12.35 12.37
N ALA A 218 -9.57 13.37 11.58
CA ALA A 218 -10.66 14.27 11.95
C ALA A 218 -11.99 13.51 12.08
N GLN A 219 -12.23 12.52 11.20
CA GLN A 219 -13.45 11.73 11.19
C GLN A 219 -13.33 10.52 12.14
N GLN A 220 -14.29 10.37 13.06
CA GLN A 220 -14.32 9.24 14.00
C GLN A 220 -14.38 7.88 13.29
N PHE A 221 -15.10 7.83 12.17
CA PHE A 221 -15.22 6.62 11.36
C PHE A 221 -13.86 6.09 10.88
N CYS A 222 -12.98 6.97 10.39
CA CYS A 222 -11.63 6.62 9.94
C CYS A 222 -10.79 6.00 11.07
N ARG A 223 -10.89 6.55 12.29
CA ARG A 223 -10.20 6.01 13.48
C ARG A 223 -10.69 4.60 13.81
N THR A 224 -12.00 4.36 13.71
CA THR A 224 -12.57 3.02 13.90
C THR A 224 -12.06 2.03 12.84
N LEU A 225 -12.01 2.44 11.56
CA LEU A 225 -11.47 1.60 10.49
C LEU A 225 -10.00 1.22 10.74
N ALA A 226 -9.18 2.16 11.21
CA ALA A 226 -7.79 1.88 11.55
C ALA A 226 -7.64 0.83 12.66
N VAL A 227 -8.48 0.90 13.71
CA VAL A 227 -8.49 -0.11 14.78
C VAL A 227 -8.91 -1.48 14.25
N VAL A 228 -9.93 -1.55 13.39
CA VAL A 228 -10.38 -2.79 12.75
C VAL A 228 -9.24 -3.40 11.92
N HIS A 229 -8.58 -2.58 11.09
CA HIS A 229 -7.47 -3.01 10.25
C HIS A 229 -6.23 -3.45 11.04
N GLY A 230 -5.97 -2.82 12.20
CA GLY A 230 -4.88 -3.20 13.09
C GLY A 230 -5.17 -4.41 13.98
N GLY A 231 -6.30 -5.11 13.78
CA GLY A 231 -6.66 -6.30 14.55
C GLY A 231 -7.29 -6.03 15.92
N GLY A 232 -7.60 -4.77 16.24
CA GLY A 232 -8.25 -4.37 17.49
C GLY A 232 -9.73 -4.75 17.56
N PHE A 233 -10.39 -4.97 16.42
CA PHE A 233 -11.76 -5.48 16.37
C PHE A 233 -11.74 -7.00 16.16
N ASN A 234 -11.73 -7.73 17.28
CA ASN A 234 -11.71 -9.20 17.26
C ASN A 234 -13.12 -9.80 17.17
N ARG A 235 -13.19 -11.12 16.92
CA ARG A 235 -14.46 -11.85 16.78
C ARG A 235 -15.39 -11.67 17.98
N THR A 236 -14.84 -11.59 19.19
CA THR A 236 -15.60 -11.42 20.43
C THR A 236 -16.24 -10.04 20.50
N ALA A 237 -15.50 -8.98 20.16
CA ALA A 237 -16.01 -7.62 20.07
C ALA A 237 -17.10 -7.48 18.98
N ALA A 238 -16.92 -8.17 17.85
CA ALA A 238 -17.93 -8.23 16.79
C ALA A 238 -19.20 -8.96 17.25
N GLN A 239 -19.06 -10.08 17.95
CA GLN A 239 -20.18 -10.84 18.49
C GLN A 239 -20.94 -10.06 19.58
N ASP A 240 -20.23 -9.37 20.46
CA ASP A 240 -20.83 -8.49 21.47
C ASP A 240 -21.64 -7.37 20.81
N LEU A 241 -21.06 -6.68 19.82
CA LEU A 241 -21.76 -5.65 19.05
C LEU A 241 -23.02 -6.20 18.37
N LEU A 242 -22.90 -7.33 17.66
CA LEU A 242 -24.02 -7.98 17.01
C LEU A 242 -25.12 -8.38 17.99
N SER A 243 -24.74 -8.87 19.17
CA SER A 243 -25.68 -9.26 20.22
C SER A 243 -26.49 -8.08 20.76
N ARG A 244 -25.94 -6.86 20.69
CA ARG A 244 -26.61 -5.62 21.12
C ARG A 244 -27.48 -5.02 20.00
N VAL A 245 -26.99 -5.05 18.76
CA VAL A 245 -27.67 -4.42 17.62
C VAL A 245 -28.79 -5.29 17.04
N LEU A 246 -28.56 -6.61 16.89
CA LEU A 246 -29.53 -7.50 16.25
C LEU A 246 -30.90 -7.56 16.95
N PRO A 247 -31.00 -7.60 18.30
CA PRO A 247 -32.31 -7.61 18.95
C PRO A 247 -33.10 -6.33 18.67
N ILE A 248 -32.44 -5.18 18.73
CA ILE A 248 -33.05 -3.87 18.47
C ILE A 248 -33.49 -3.78 17.01
N ALA A 249 -32.61 -4.14 16.07
CA ALA A 249 -32.93 -4.18 14.65
C ALA A 249 -34.11 -5.13 14.35
N LYS A 250 -34.14 -6.32 14.96
CA LYS A 250 -35.26 -7.27 14.84
C LYS A 250 -36.54 -6.71 15.45
N GLN A 251 -36.46 -6.02 16.57
CA GLN A 251 -37.62 -5.38 17.19
C GLN A 251 -38.22 -4.30 16.28
N HIS A 252 -37.39 -3.41 15.73
CA HIS A 252 -37.84 -2.40 14.78
C HIS A 252 -38.40 -3.03 13.51
N PHE A 253 -37.71 -4.03 12.95
CA PHE A 253 -38.22 -4.77 11.79
C PHE A 253 -39.57 -5.42 12.06
N ASN A 254 -39.75 -6.08 13.21
CA ASN A 254 -41.03 -6.69 13.56
C ASN A 254 -42.12 -5.64 13.84
N SER A 255 -41.74 -4.45 14.34
CA SER A 255 -42.66 -3.33 14.51
C SER A 255 -43.12 -2.81 13.15
N LEU A 256 -42.19 -2.48 12.25
CA LEU A 256 -42.50 -2.08 10.87
C LEU A 256 -43.32 -3.12 10.14
N LYS A 257 -42.96 -4.41 10.27
CA LYS A 257 -43.70 -5.50 9.65
C LYS A 257 -45.17 -5.49 10.06
N LYS A 258 -45.50 -5.23 11.34
CA LYS A 258 -46.91 -5.16 11.76
C LYS A 258 -47.70 -4.05 11.08
N HIS A 259 -47.07 -2.91 10.79
CA HIS A 259 -47.73 -1.79 10.14
C HIS A 259 -47.75 -1.91 8.60
N MET A 260 -46.74 -2.59 8.03
CA MET A 260 -46.56 -2.68 6.58
C MET A 260 -47.00 -4.02 5.96
N ASN A 261 -47.34 -5.05 6.75
CA ASN A 261 -47.60 -6.39 6.21
C ASN A 261 -48.66 -6.40 5.11
N ASP A 262 -49.81 -5.77 5.38
CA ASP A 262 -50.94 -5.75 4.45
C ASP A 262 -50.58 -4.98 3.17
N ALA A 263 -49.80 -3.91 3.28
CA ALA A 263 -49.33 -3.13 2.13
C ALA A 263 -48.31 -3.91 1.29
N LEU A 264 -47.39 -4.64 1.93
CA LEU A 264 -46.43 -5.50 1.25
C LEU A 264 -47.12 -6.66 0.53
N GLU A 265 -48.17 -7.25 1.13
CA GLU A 265 -48.96 -8.29 0.47
C GLU A 265 -49.73 -7.74 -0.75
N ILE A 266 -50.31 -6.54 -0.65
CA ILE A 266 -50.96 -5.88 -1.80
C ILE A 266 -49.94 -5.59 -2.90
N GLU A 267 -48.77 -5.06 -2.54
CA GLU A 267 -47.68 -4.77 -3.47
C GLU A 267 -47.16 -6.04 -4.18
N ASP A 268 -46.88 -7.10 -3.43
CA ASP A 268 -46.42 -8.40 -3.97
C ASP A 268 -47.45 -9.01 -4.92
N ASN A 269 -48.74 -8.96 -4.56
CA ASN A 269 -49.83 -9.42 -5.44
C ASN A 269 -49.94 -8.59 -6.72
N LEU A 270 -49.68 -7.28 -6.68
CA LEU A 270 -49.67 -6.43 -7.87
C LEU A 270 -48.47 -6.74 -8.76
N PHE A 271 -47.28 -6.98 -8.20
CA PHE A 271 -46.07 -7.31 -8.97
C PHE A 271 -46.07 -8.73 -9.56
N CYS A 272 -46.79 -9.67 -8.96
CA CYS A 272 -46.90 -11.04 -9.45
C CYS A 272 -48.07 -11.28 -10.43
N ARG A 273 -48.89 -10.26 -10.73
CA ARG A 273 -49.97 -10.35 -11.74
C ARG A 273 -49.46 -10.04 -13.15
N ASP A 274 -50.11 -10.63 -14.15
CA ASP A 274 -49.86 -10.32 -15.55
C ASP A 274 -50.25 -8.88 -15.89
N THR A 275 -49.46 -8.21 -16.72
CA THR A 275 -49.66 -6.80 -17.09
C THR A 275 -50.95 -6.60 -17.90
N ASP A 276 -51.93 -5.91 -17.31
CA ASP A 276 -53.16 -5.47 -17.98
C ASP A 276 -53.34 -3.94 -17.89
N GLU A 277 -54.31 -3.39 -18.61
CA GLU A 277 -54.58 -1.93 -18.61
C GLU A 277 -55.09 -1.43 -17.25
N SER A 278 -55.69 -2.29 -16.42
CA SER A 278 -56.19 -1.95 -15.08
C SER A 278 -55.11 -1.90 -13.99
N LEU A 279 -54.03 -2.65 -14.15
CA LEU A 279 -52.95 -2.77 -13.18
C LEU A 279 -52.31 -1.41 -12.85
N LEU A 280 -52.19 -0.56 -13.87
CA LEU A 280 -51.55 0.75 -13.74
C LEU A 280 -52.41 1.72 -12.90
N ASP A 281 -53.73 1.61 -12.99
CA ASP A 281 -54.66 2.40 -12.18
C ASP A 281 -54.80 1.82 -10.77
N GLU A 282 -54.78 0.50 -10.60
CA GLU A 282 -54.73 -0.17 -9.29
C GLU A 282 -53.46 0.23 -8.52
N TYR A 283 -52.30 0.21 -9.17
CA TYR A 283 -51.03 0.62 -8.57
C TYR A 283 -51.00 2.11 -8.21
N ARG A 284 -51.54 2.99 -9.06
CA ARG A 284 -51.69 4.42 -8.75
C ARG A 284 -52.59 4.66 -7.54
N ASN A 285 -53.65 3.89 -7.37
CA ASN A 285 -54.55 3.97 -6.22
C ASN A 285 -53.87 3.45 -4.95
N PHE A 286 -53.08 2.38 -5.05
CA PHE A 286 -52.23 1.90 -3.96
C PHE A 286 -51.23 2.97 -3.48
N LEU A 287 -50.47 3.59 -4.40
CA LEU A 287 -49.52 4.66 -4.07
C LEU A 287 -50.15 5.91 -3.42
N ARG A 288 -51.45 6.14 -3.65
CA ARG A 288 -52.21 7.24 -3.02
C ARG A 288 -52.78 6.89 -1.66
N SER A 289 -52.93 5.60 -1.36
CA SER A 289 -53.57 5.11 -0.13
C SER A 289 -52.56 4.66 0.93
N PHE A 290 -51.34 4.29 0.52
CA PHE A 290 -50.27 3.91 1.42
C PHE A 290 -49.35 5.10 1.74
N PRO A 291 -49.01 5.40 3.00
CA PRO A 291 -48.05 6.46 3.35
C PRO A 291 -46.72 6.25 2.66
N THR A 292 -46.20 7.25 1.96
CA THR A 292 -44.84 7.24 1.43
C THR A 292 -44.21 8.60 1.71
N LEU A 293 -42.88 8.65 1.83
CA LEU A 293 -42.17 9.93 2.03
C LEU A 293 -42.62 11.05 1.07
N PRO A 294 -42.93 10.78 -0.23
CA PRO A 294 -43.38 11.81 -1.16
C PRO A 294 -44.87 12.19 -1.07
N ASN A 295 -45.75 11.38 -0.46
CA ASN A 295 -47.20 11.61 -0.55
C ASN A 295 -47.83 12.23 0.71
N GLU A 296 -47.05 12.44 1.78
CA GLU A 296 -47.42 13.11 3.04
C GLU A 296 -48.71 12.58 3.73
N THR A 297 -49.30 11.51 3.23
CA THR A 297 -50.46 10.86 3.85
C THR A 297 -49.98 10.07 5.07
N SER A 298 -50.30 10.54 6.27
CA SER A 298 -50.18 9.74 7.50
C SER A 298 -51.44 8.90 7.68
N THR A 299 -51.27 7.63 8.06
CA THR A 299 -52.38 6.84 8.59
C THR A 299 -52.31 6.84 10.11
N ASN A 300 -53.41 6.56 10.80
CA ASN A 300 -53.42 6.43 12.27
C ASN A 300 -52.46 5.33 12.80
N LEU A 301 -51.85 4.53 11.91
CA LEU A 301 -51.02 3.37 12.22
C LEU A 301 -49.54 3.57 11.87
N TRP A 302 -49.17 4.50 10.97
CA TRP A 302 -47.79 4.73 10.58
C TRP A 302 -47.59 6.10 9.90
N ASP A 303 -46.52 6.80 10.31
CA ASP A 303 -46.08 8.07 9.74
C ASP A 303 -44.57 8.03 9.45
N PRO A 304 -44.17 8.03 8.16
CA PRO A 304 -42.77 7.95 7.76
C PRO A 304 -41.94 9.20 8.10
N GLN A 305 -42.55 10.31 8.54
CA GLN A 305 -41.81 11.53 8.91
C GLN A 305 -41.40 11.55 10.40
N THR A 306 -42.06 10.75 11.25
CA THR A 306 -41.88 10.79 12.71
C THR A 306 -41.29 9.52 13.31
N GLU A 307 -41.21 8.42 12.56
CA GLU A 307 -40.46 7.19 12.87
C GLU A 307 -39.12 7.09 12.11
#